data_AF-A0A7S3BL98-F1
#
_entry.id   AF-A0A7S3BL98-F1
#
_cell.length_a   1.000
_cell.length_b   1.000
_cell.length_c   1.000
_cell.angle_alpha   90.00
_cell.angle_beta   90.00
_cell.angle_gamma   90.00
#
_symmetry.space_group_name_H-M   'P 1'
#
loop_
_entity.id
_entity.type
_entity.pdbx_description
1 polymer ?
#
loop_
_entity_poly.entity_id
_entity_poly.type
_entity_poly.pdbx_seq_one_letter_code
_entity_poly.pdbx_strand_id
1 'polypeptide(L)'
;EGLALVEYLEEHPLMLNRPGMAMRAVNYIKVPPPEGEQYTAAETDAAAKVAAAATMSASGVGELRTIATDEELPFLLGASVAEGGCMHAVLTNLFYAPSQPHAAASRNTFVLVRRVHSTGAVE
;
A
#
# COMPACT_ATOMS: atom_id res chain seq x y z
N GLU A 1 -1.37 -14.20 10.30
CA GLU A 1 -2.04 -12.98 10.78
C GLU A 1 -0.96 -12.01 11.26
N GLY A 2 -0.95 -10.77 10.78
CA GLY A 2 0.11 -9.81 11.06
C GLY A 2 -0.48 -8.45 11.45
N LEU A 3 0.21 -7.73 12.33
CA LEU A 3 -0.11 -6.35 12.69
C LEU A 3 0.74 -5.43 11.83
N ALA A 4 0.10 -4.52 11.10
CA ALA A 4 0.77 -3.43 10.41
C ALA A 4 0.59 -2.12 11.20
N LEU A 5 1.65 -1.34 11.31
CA LEU A 5 1.61 0.01 11.89
C LEU A 5 1.72 1.02 10.74
N VAL A 6 0.85 2.03 10.76
CA VAL A 6 0.86 3.14 9.81
C VAL A 6 1.15 4.40 10.59
N GLU A 7 2.28 5.03 10.29
CA GLU A 7 2.68 6.31 10.85
C GLU A 7 2.38 7.40 9.80
N TYR A 8 1.66 8.44 10.20
CA TYR A 8 1.33 9.57 9.33
C TYR A 8 2.43 10.62 9.46
N LEU A 9 2.98 11.08 8.33
CA LEU A 9 4.01 12.13 8.29
C LEU A 9 3.43 13.52 8.57
N GLU A 10 2.13 13.71 8.30
CA GLU A 10 1.42 14.96 8.56
C GLU A 10 1.18 15.11 10.07
N GLU A 11 1.51 16.27 10.64
CA GLU A 11 1.20 16.59 12.04
C GLU A 11 -0.32 16.57 12.30
N HIS A 12 -1.11 17.01 11.30
CA HIS A 12 -2.56 17.07 11.36
C HIS A 12 -3.17 16.52 10.06
N PRO A 13 -3.32 15.18 9.93
CA PRO A 13 -3.92 14.60 8.75
C PRO A 13 -5.35 15.09 8.54
N LEU A 14 -5.71 15.42 7.30
CA LEU A 14 -7.02 15.98 6.98
C LEU A 14 -8.17 15.04 7.38
N MET A 15 -7.96 13.73 7.18
CA MET A 15 -8.91 12.69 7.57
C MET A 15 -8.17 11.48 8.15
N LEU A 16 -8.80 10.84 9.14
CA LEU A 16 -8.30 9.62 9.77
C LEU A 16 -9.40 8.58 9.89
N ASN A 17 -9.01 7.32 9.73
CA ASN A 17 -9.88 6.19 10.00
C ASN A 17 -10.19 6.11 11.51
N ARG A 18 -11.47 5.86 11.83
CA ARG A 18 -11.89 5.50 13.19
C ARG A 18 -11.67 4.01 13.47
N PRO A 19 -11.59 3.59 14.74
CA PRO A 19 -11.57 2.17 15.08
C PRO A 19 -12.72 1.41 14.42
N GLY A 20 -12.41 0.27 13.77
CA GLY A 20 -13.36 -0.53 13.01
C GLY A 20 -13.49 -0.17 11.53
N MET A 21 -12.94 0.95 11.06
CA MET A 21 -12.86 1.26 9.64
C MET A 21 -11.75 0.46 8.95
N ALA A 22 -12.00 0.03 7.72
CA ALA A 22 -11.04 -0.69 6.91
C ALA A 22 -10.15 0.25 6.09
N MET A 23 -8.95 -0.24 5.77
CA MET A 23 -8.05 0.36 4.79
C MET A 23 -7.50 -0.74 3.87
N ARG A 24 -7.18 -0.38 2.63
CA ARG A 24 -6.51 -1.25 1.67
C ARG A 24 -5.07 -0.80 1.52
N ALA A 25 -4.13 -1.70 1.73
CA ALA A 25 -2.75 -1.51 1.29
C ALA A 25 -2.65 -1.99 -0.17
N VAL A 26 -2.18 -1.13 -1.06
CA VAL A 26 -2.04 -1.44 -2.49
C VAL A 26 -0.62 -1.15 -2.94
N ASN A 27 -0.09 -2.03 -3.77
CA ASN A 27 1.24 -1.96 -4.36
C ASN A 27 1.05 -1.77 -5.86
N TYR A 28 1.22 -0.53 -6.29
CA TYR A 28 1.11 -0.08 -7.66
C TYR A 28 2.40 -0.36 -8.42
N ILE A 29 2.33 -1.10 -9.52
CA ILE A 29 3.50 -1.47 -10.32
C ILE A 29 3.27 -1.01 -11.75
N LYS A 30 4.20 -0.20 -12.25
CA LYS A 30 4.18 0.22 -13.65
C LYS A 30 5.05 -0.74 -14.43
N VAL A 31 4.44 -1.51 -15.32
CA VAL A 31 5.15 -2.49 -16.12
C VAL A 31 5.72 -1.76 -17.33
N PRO A 32 7.03 -1.88 -17.62
CA PRO A 32 7.58 -1.29 -18.82
C PRO A 32 6.87 -1.90 -20.04
N PRO A 33 6.61 -1.11 -21.10
CA PRO A 33 6.13 -1.67 -22.34
C PRO A 33 7.14 -2.70 -22.83
N PRO A 34 6.72 -3.88 -23.30
CA PRO A 34 7.64 -4.86 -23.85
C PRO A 34 8.35 -4.27 -25.08
N GLU A 35 9.66 -4.50 -25.19
CA GLU A 35 10.41 -4.18 -26.40
C GLU A 35 10.05 -5.18 -27.52
N GLY A 36 9.41 -4.71 -28.60
CA GLY A 36 9.12 -5.52 -29.80
C GLY A 36 7.66 -5.97 -29.98
N GLU A 37 7.39 -6.59 -31.14
CA GLU A 37 6.04 -6.87 -31.68
C GLU A 37 5.11 -7.65 -30.74
N GLN A 38 4.01 -6.98 -30.36
CA GLN A 38 2.72 -7.52 -29.89
C GLN A 38 2.78 -8.73 -28.93
N TYR A 39 3.06 -8.45 -27.66
CA TYR A 39 2.68 -9.35 -26.58
C TYR A 39 1.16 -9.33 -26.34
N THR A 40 0.62 -10.50 -26.00
CA THR A 40 -0.78 -10.62 -25.57
C THR A 40 -0.96 -10.08 -24.15
N ALA A 41 -2.16 -9.59 -23.81
CA ALA A 41 -2.45 -9.06 -22.47
C ALA A 41 -2.10 -10.03 -21.32
N ALA A 42 -2.12 -11.35 -21.58
CA ALA A 42 -1.77 -12.38 -20.61
C ALA A 42 -0.26 -12.44 -20.30
N GLU A 43 0.59 -12.15 -21.28
CA GLU A 43 2.04 -12.16 -21.11
C GLU A 43 2.53 -10.88 -20.40
N THR A 44 1.88 -9.75 -20.67
CA THR A 44 2.07 -8.51 -19.90
C THR A 44 1.70 -8.71 -18.43
N ASP A 45 0.60 -9.41 -18.15
CA ASP A 45 0.19 -9.76 -16.77
C ASP A 45 1.18 -10.70 -16.08
N ALA A 46 1.76 -11.66 -16.80
CA ALA A 46 2.78 -12.55 -16.26
C ALA A 46 4.10 -11.80 -15.93
N ALA A 47 4.57 -10.93 -16.83
CA ALA A 47 5.75 -10.09 -16.60
C ALA A 47 5.50 -9.11 -15.42
N ALA A 48 4.28 -8.55 -15.34
CA ALA A 48 3.86 -7.74 -14.21
C ALA A 48 3.97 -8.49 -12.89
N LYS A 49 3.50 -9.73 -12.84
CA LYS A 49 3.54 -10.58 -11.63
C LYS A 49 4.97 -10.95 -11.24
N VAL A 50 5.88 -11.12 -12.19
CA VAL A 50 7.30 -11.39 -11.90
C VAL A 50 8.01 -10.15 -11.35
N ALA A 51 7.80 -8.98 -11.98
CA ALA A 51 8.30 -7.70 -11.46
C ALA A 51 7.71 -7.41 -10.07
N ALA A 52 6.41 -7.67 -9.89
CA ALA A 52 5.72 -7.55 -8.62
C ALA A 52 6.32 -8.41 -7.53
N ALA A 53 6.58 -9.69 -7.82
CA ALA A 53 7.18 -10.61 -6.86
C ALA A 53 8.57 -10.16 -6.41
N ALA A 54 9.36 -9.55 -7.30
CA ALA A 54 10.68 -9.02 -6.97
C ALA A 54 10.58 -7.79 -6.04
N THR A 55 9.64 -6.88 -6.30
CA THR A 55 9.48 -5.64 -5.51
C THR A 55 8.68 -5.81 -4.22
N MET A 56 7.78 -6.80 -4.15
CA MET A 56 7.02 -7.17 -2.94
C MET A 56 7.90 -7.64 -1.76
N SER A 57 9.17 -7.95 -2.01
CA SER A 57 10.11 -8.44 -0.99
C SER A 57 10.36 -7.44 0.16
N ALA A 58 10.02 -6.16 0.00
CA ALA A 58 10.23 -5.14 1.03
C ALA A 58 9.05 -4.96 2.01
N SER A 59 7.79 -5.10 1.59
CA SER A 59 6.62 -4.89 2.47
C SER A 59 5.96 -6.20 2.91
N GLY A 60 6.00 -7.25 2.08
CA GLY A 60 5.29 -8.52 2.30
C GLY A 60 3.76 -8.42 2.46
N VAL A 61 3.17 -7.21 2.30
CA VAL A 61 1.76 -6.91 2.60
C VAL A 61 1.18 -5.98 1.53
N GLY A 62 -0.07 -6.24 1.15
CA GLY A 62 -0.86 -5.40 0.24
C GLY A 62 -1.27 -6.11 -1.05
N GLU A 63 -2.32 -5.58 -1.68
CA GLU A 63 -2.83 -6.03 -2.97
C GLU A 63 -1.94 -5.51 -4.10
N LEU A 64 -1.57 -6.38 -5.03
CA LEU A 64 -0.83 -5.98 -6.22
C LEU A 64 -1.77 -5.38 -7.26
N ARG A 65 -1.42 -4.20 -7.76
CA ARG A 65 -2.13 -3.56 -8.87
C ARG A 65 -1.16 -3.11 -9.94
N THR A 66 -1.25 -3.76 -11.09
CA THR A 66 -0.54 -3.36 -12.30
C THR A 66 -1.20 -2.13 -12.91
N ILE A 67 -0.38 -1.20 -13.40
CA ILE A 67 -0.82 0.03 -14.07
C ILE A 67 -0.25 0.00 -15.48
N ALA A 68 -1.09 0.32 -16.45
CA ALA A 68 -0.65 0.49 -17.84
C ALA A 68 0.27 1.73 -17.99
N THR A 69 1.01 1.82 -19.09
CA THR A 69 1.95 2.93 -19.31
C THR A 69 1.25 4.29 -19.32
N ASP A 70 0.01 4.32 -19.81
CA ASP A 70 -0.87 5.47 -20.00
C ASP A 70 -1.95 5.63 -18.91
N GLU A 71 -2.10 4.69 -17.99
CA GLU A 71 -3.07 4.80 -16.89
C GLU A 71 -2.58 5.78 -15.83
N GLU A 72 -3.43 6.76 -15.50
CA GLU A 72 -3.17 7.71 -14.42
C GLU A 72 -3.43 7.09 -13.05
N LEU A 73 -2.55 7.43 -12.12
CA LEU A 73 -2.70 7.03 -10.73
C LEU A 73 -3.72 7.92 -10.01
N PRO A 74 -4.42 7.40 -8.97
CA PRO A 74 -5.43 8.15 -8.23
C PRO A 74 -4.81 9.16 -7.23
N PHE A 75 -3.72 9.83 -7.59
CA PHE A 75 -3.05 10.81 -6.74
C PHE A 75 -2.99 12.19 -7.41
N LEU A 76 -3.52 13.19 -6.72
CA LEU A 76 -3.67 14.56 -7.23
C LEU A 76 -2.33 15.25 -7.54
N LEU A 77 -1.29 14.99 -6.76
CA LEU A 77 0.00 15.70 -6.88
C LEU A 77 0.99 15.01 -7.83
N GLY A 78 0.50 14.18 -8.75
CA GLY A 78 1.34 13.59 -9.80
C GLY A 78 2.37 12.59 -9.27
N ALA A 79 2.04 11.87 -8.19
CA ALA A 79 2.82 10.70 -7.81
C ALA A 79 2.83 9.74 -9.01
N SER A 80 3.99 9.64 -9.66
CA SER A 80 4.19 8.79 -10.82
C SER A 80 5.09 7.63 -10.43
N VAL A 81 4.72 6.46 -10.90
CA VAL A 81 5.56 5.28 -10.80
C VAL A 81 6.42 5.26 -12.07
N ALA A 82 7.74 5.24 -11.90
CA ALA A 82 8.64 5.04 -13.04
C ALA A 82 8.39 3.67 -13.69
N GLU A 83 8.72 3.50 -14.97
CA GLU A 83 8.62 2.19 -15.62
C GLU A 83 9.48 1.15 -14.89
N GLY A 84 8.91 -0.02 -14.61
CA GLY A 84 9.52 -1.05 -13.75
C GLY A 84 9.51 -0.71 -12.26
N GLY A 85 8.99 0.47 -11.89
CA GLY A 85 8.90 0.93 -10.52
C GLY A 85 7.70 0.35 -9.77
N CYS A 86 7.75 0.52 -8.45
CA CYS A 86 6.66 0.20 -7.55
C CYS A 86 6.39 1.38 -6.61
N MET A 87 5.13 1.61 -6.28
CA MET A 87 4.72 2.52 -5.23
C MET A 87 3.73 1.83 -4.31
N HIS A 88 3.97 1.96 -3.01
CA HIS A 88 3.04 1.50 -1.99
C HIS A 88 2.05 2.63 -1.69
N ALA A 89 0.82 2.27 -1.37
CA ALA A 89 -0.21 3.22 -1.01
C ALA A 89 -1.20 2.63 0.00
N VAL A 90 -1.80 3.53 0.78
CA VAL A 90 -2.94 3.24 1.66
C VAL A 90 -4.16 3.92 1.09
N LEU A 91 -5.22 3.14 0.89
CA LEU A 91 -6.47 3.57 0.28
C LEU A 91 -7.61 3.37 1.26
N THR A 92 -8.45 4.40 1.36
CA THR A 92 -9.72 4.38 2.08
C THR A 92 -10.76 5.13 1.26
N ASN A 93 -12.01 5.14 1.73
CA ASN A 93 -13.03 6.03 1.14
C ASN A 93 -12.83 7.51 1.53
N LEU A 94 -11.92 7.81 2.46
CA LEU A 94 -11.65 9.16 2.96
C LEU A 94 -10.45 9.79 2.26
N PHE A 95 -9.42 9.00 1.97
CA PHE A 95 -8.17 9.46 1.37
C PHE A 95 -7.42 8.35 0.63
N TYR A 96 -6.57 8.80 -0.30
CA TYR A 96 -5.58 8.00 -1.01
C TYR A 96 -4.21 8.61 -0.73
N ALA A 97 -3.33 7.84 -0.10
CA ALA A 97 -2.01 8.34 0.29
C ALA A 97 -0.91 7.37 -0.17
N PRO A 98 0.15 7.85 -0.85
CA PRO A 98 1.37 7.08 -1.00
C PRO A 98 1.92 6.69 0.38
N SER A 99 2.52 5.51 0.48
CA SER A 99 3.16 5.02 1.69
C SER A 99 4.55 4.48 1.38
N GLN A 100 5.39 4.41 2.40
CA GLN A 100 6.71 3.82 2.31
C GLN A 100 6.82 2.70 3.34
N PRO A 101 7.06 1.44 2.92
CA PRO A 101 7.31 0.38 3.88
C PRO A 101 8.67 0.61 4.53
N HIS A 102 8.70 0.47 5.85
CA HIS A 102 9.93 0.44 6.62
C HIS A 102 10.15 -0.96 7.17
N ALA A 103 11.42 -1.33 7.36
CA ALA A 103 11.76 -2.59 8.00
C ALA A 103 11.04 -2.70 9.35
N ALA A 104 10.66 -3.94 9.69
CA ALA A 104 10.02 -4.23 10.97
C ALA A 104 10.83 -3.59 12.10
N ALA A 105 10.10 -3.05 13.07
CA ALA A 105 10.70 -2.31 14.16
C ALA A 105 11.77 -3.17 14.86
N SER A 106 12.85 -2.51 15.30
CA SER A 106 14.02 -3.17 15.88
C SER A 106 13.65 -4.16 16.99
N ARG A 107 14.58 -5.04 17.38
CA ARG A 107 14.38 -5.99 18.49
C ARG A 107 13.92 -5.35 19.82
N ASN A 108 14.01 -4.02 19.94
CA ASN A 108 13.67 -3.26 21.13
C ASN A 108 12.34 -2.49 21.01
N THR A 109 11.58 -2.68 19.93
CA THR A 109 10.28 -2.00 19.73
C THR A 109 9.14 -2.97 20.02
N PHE A 110 8.22 -2.55 20.89
CA PHE A 110 7.10 -3.36 21.33
C PHE A 110 5.79 -2.56 21.25
N VAL A 111 4.69 -3.24 20.96
CA VAL A 111 3.33 -2.66 21.03
C VAL A 111 2.67 -3.11 22.32
N LEU A 112 2.41 -2.19 23.24
CA LEU A 112 1.69 -2.46 24.48
C LEU A 112 0.20 -2.13 24.30
N VAL A 113 -0.67 -3.14 24.40
CA VAL A 113 -2.13 -2.95 24.32
C VAL A 113 -2.73 -3.04 25.72
N ARG A 114 -3.17 -1.89 26.27
CA ARG A 114 -3.89 -1.84 27.55
C ARG A 114 -5.40 -1.94 27.31
N ARG A 115 -6.02 -3.00 27.79
CA ARG A 115 -7.48 -3.10 27.86
C ARG A 115 -7.96 -2.47 29.15
N VAL A 116 -8.73 -1.39 29.05
CA VAL A 116 -9.47 -0.85 30.20
C VAL A 116 -10.83 -1.56 30.20
N HIS A 117 -11.08 -2.35 31.25
CA HIS A 117 -12.41 -2.86 31.49
C HIS A 117 -13.24 -1.66 31.94
N SER A 118 -14.12 -1.15 31.09
CA SER A 118 -15.17 -0.26 31.54
C SER A 118 -16.04 -1.08 32.49
N THR A 119 -15.94 -0.82 33.80
CA THR A 119 -16.96 -1.22 34.76
C THR A 119 -18.19 -0.36 34.47
N GLY A 120 -18.88 -0.67 33.38
CA GLY A 120 -20.14 -0.05 33.03
C GLY A 120 -21.20 -0.54 33.98
N ALA A 121 -21.50 0.27 34.99
CA ALA A 121 -22.84 0.35 35.53
C ALA A 121 -23.78 0.60 34.34
N VAL A 122 -24.80 -0.25 34.25
CA VAL A 122 -25.95 -0.08 33.36
C VAL A 122 -26.82 0.97 34.03
N GLU A 123 -26.99 2.13 33.39
CA GLU A 123 -28.15 3.02 33.58
C GLU A 123 -28.87 3.17 32.24
#